data_AF-A0A7Y5Q0N3-F1
#
_entry.id   AF-A0A7Y5Q0N3-F1
#
_cell.length_a   1.000
_cell.length_b   1.000
_cell.length_c   1.000
_cell.angle_alpha   90.00
_cell.angle_beta   90.00
_cell.angle_gamma   90.00
#
_symmetry.space_group_name_H-M   'P 1'
#
loop_
_entity.id
_entity.type
_entity.pdbx_description
1 polymer ?
#
loop_
_entity_poly.entity_id
_entity_poly.type
_entity_poly.pdbx_seq_one_letter_code
_entity_poly.pdbx_strand_id
1 'polypeptide(L)' 'MSPSSNRGRHIERCTFCEKRRHHVASLIAGPPGVYICNECIEICNSILQEEQRRNPEAQTAAGAAAATAP' A
#
# COMPACT_ATOMS: atom_id res chain seq x y z
N MET A 1 38.83 -8.93 18.07
CA MET A 1 37.68 -8.87 17.15
C MET A 1 36.41 -8.99 18.00
N SER A 2 35.68 -7.89 18.17
CA SER A 2 34.51 -7.82 19.06
C SER A 2 33.25 -8.33 18.35
N PRO A 3 32.41 -9.17 18.99
CA PRO A 3 31.13 -9.57 18.43
C PRO A 3 30.11 -8.45 18.67
N SER A 4 29.96 -7.54 17.72
CA SER A 4 28.92 -6.52 17.78
C SER A 4 27.55 -7.18 17.64
N SER A 5 26.79 -7.14 18.74
CA SER A 5 25.41 -7.56 18.86
C SER A 5 24.53 -6.99 17.73
N ASN A 6 24.29 -7.78 16.68
CA ASN A 6 23.18 -7.56 15.77
C ASN A 6 21.91 -8.20 16.35
N ARG A 7 21.46 -7.68 17.50
CA ARG A 7 20.11 -8.00 18.01
C ARG A 7 19.11 -7.36 17.07
N GLY A 8 18.37 -8.22 16.36
CA GLY A 8 17.43 -7.89 15.29
C GLY A 8 16.61 -6.63 15.54
N ARG A 9 17.05 -5.52 14.95
CA ARG A 9 16.14 -4.42 14.63
C ARG A 9 15.24 -4.96 13.51
N HIS A 10 14.00 -5.29 13.84
CA HIS A 10 12.97 -5.42 12.83
C HIS A 10 12.82 -4.04 12.17
N ILE A 11 13.44 -3.84 11.01
CA ILE A 11 13.46 -2.53 10.36
C ILE A 11 12.11 -2.38 9.66
N GLU A 12 11.22 -1.60 10.26
CA GLU A 12 9.94 -1.18 9.70
C GLU A 12 10.22 -0.34 8.43
N ARG A 13 10.16 -1.01 7.28
CA ARG A 13 10.38 -0.45 5.95
C ARG A 13 9.15 -0.71 5.11
N CYS A 14 8.74 0.28 4.33
CA CYS A 14 7.72 0.10 3.32
C CYS A 14 8.16 -0.98 2.32
N THR A 15 7.31 -1.95 2.03
CA THR A 15 7.60 -3.04 1.09
C THR A 15 7.62 -2.56 -0.37
N PHE A 16 7.04 -1.38 -0.67
CA PHE A 16 6.93 -0.85 -2.02
C PHE A 16 8.06 0.09 -2.42
N CYS A 17 8.53 0.95 -1.49
CA CYS A 17 9.55 1.96 -1.77
C CYS A 17 10.82 1.79 -0.92
N GLU A 18 10.85 0.80 -0.03
CA GLU A 18 11.96 0.46 0.88
C GLU A 18 12.42 1.59 1.82
N LYS A 19 11.65 2.68 1.88
CA LYS A 19 11.84 3.76 2.84
C LYS A 19 11.59 3.26 4.25
N ARG A 20 12.49 3.63 5.16
CA ARG A 20 12.37 3.36 6.60
C ARG A 20 11.31 4.27 7.22
N ARG A 21 10.75 3.89 8.37
CA ARG A 21 9.75 4.68 9.10
C ARG A 21 10.11 6.16 9.35
N HIS A 22 11.40 6.51 9.44
CA HIS A 22 11.82 7.91 9.63
C HIS A 22 11.82 8.76 8.36
N HIS A 23 11.73 8.15 7.17
CA HIS A 23 11.66 8.87 5.89
C HIS A 23 10.22 9.14 5.45
N VAL A 24 9.22 8.66 6.19
CA VAL A 24 7.81 8.74 5.81
C VAL A 24 6.99 9.32 6.95
N ALA A 25 5.99 10.12 6.63
CA ALA A 25 5.11 10.73 7.64
C ALA A 25 4.25 9.66 8.33
N SER A 26 3.83 8.63 7.59
CA SER A 26 3.07 7.50 8.12
C SER A 26 3.55 6.20 7.48
N LEU A 27 3.71 5.17 8.32
CA LEU A 27 3.99 3.80 7.92
C LEU A 27 2.96 2.89 8.59
N ILE A 28 2.16 2.22 7.77
CA ILE A 28 1.06 1.36 8.18
C ILE A 28 1.54 -0.08 8.13
N ALA A 29 1.35 -0.81 9.23
CA ALA A 29 1.62 -2.24 9.31
C ALA A 29 0.40 -3.01 8.77
N GLY A 30 0.63 -3.86 7.79
CA GLY A 30 -0.38 -4.73 7.19
C GLY A 30 -0.33 -6.15 7.77
N PRO A 31 -0.81 -7.14 7.01
CA PRO A 31 -0.62 -8.57 7.28
C PRO A 31 0.86 -8.89 7.57
N PRO A 32 1.16 -10.03 8.22
CA PRO A 32 2.49 -10.28 8.78
C PRO A 32 3.60 -10.11 7.73
N GLY A 33 4.49 -9.14 7.97
CA GLY A 33 5.64 -8.83 7.11
C GLY A 33 5.40 -7.78 6.03
N VAL A 34 4.19 -7.20 5.92
CA VAL A 34 3.87 -6.16 4.92
C VAL A 34 3.76 -4.80 5.58
N TYR A 35 4.38 -3.79 4.96
CA TYR A 35 4.28 -2.41 5.41
C TYR A 35 4.09 -1.48 4.21
N ILE A 36 3.25 -0.46 4.36
CA ILE A 36 2.99 0.54 3.32
C ILE A 36 3.05 1.94 3.89
N CYS A 37 3.68 2.88 3.18
CA CYS A 37 3.71 4.29 3.58
C CYS A 37 2.64 5.13 2.86
N ASN A 38 2.37 6.33 3.38
CA ASN A 38 1.37 7.24 2.81
C ASN A 38 1.64 7.59 1.32
N GLU A 39 2.90 7.83 0.97
CA GLU A 39 3.30 8.17 -0.40
C GLU A 39 2.99 7.04 -1.39
N CYS A 40 3.24 5.78 -0.98
CA CYS A 40 2.88 4.63 -1.81
C CYS A 40 1.36 4.48 -1.96
N ILE A 41 0.57 4.80 -0.93
CA ILE A 41 -0.89 4.79 -1.02
C ILE A 41 -1.38 5.82 -2.03
N GLU A 42 -0.83 7.04 -2.01
CA GLU A 42 -1.19 8.10 -2.96
C GLU A 42 -0.88 7.70 -4.40
N ILE A 43 0.31 7.13 -4.64
CA ILE A 43 0.72 6.62 -5.95
C ILE A 43 -0.22 5.49 -6.41
N CYS A 44 -0.50 4.50 -5.55
CA CYS A 44 -1.42 3.42 -5.87
C CYS A 44 -2.82 3.94 -6.21
N ASN A 45 -3.34 4.90 -5.43
CA ASN A 45 -4.64 5.51 -5.70
C ASN A 45 -4.66 6.26 -7.04
N SER A 46 -3.60 6.99 -7.39
CA SER A 46 -3.50 7.67 -8.69
C SER A 46 -3.55 6.69 -9.85
N ILE A 47 -2.82 5.57 -9.74
CA ILE A 47 -2.81 4.52 -10.77
C ILE A 47 -4.20 3.89 -10.90
N LEU A 48 -4.85 3.55 -9.78
CA LEU A 48 -6.19 2.94 -9.79
C LEU A 48 -7.25 3.86 -10.40
N GLN A 49 -7.19 5.17 -10.10
CA GLN A 49 -8.10 6.16 -10.69
C GLN A 49 -7.85 6.35 -12.19
N GLU A 50 -6.59 6.36 -12.62
CA GLU A 50 -6.25 6.43 -14.03
C GLU A 50 -6.77 5.20 -14.80
N GLU A 51 -6.57 4.00 -14.26
CA GLU A 51 -7.06 2.76 -14.86
C GLU A 51 -8.59 2.71 -14.92
N GLN A 52 -9.28 3.19 -13.88
CA GLN A 52 -10.75 3.35 -13.88
C GLN A 52 -11.23 4.26 -15.01
N ARG A 53 -10.50 5.35 -15.28
CA ARG A 53 -10.84 6.29 -16.34
C ARG A 53 -10.52 5.74 -17.73
N ARG A 54 -9.49 4.90 -17.86
CA ARG A 54 -9.03 4.33 -19.13
C ARG A 54 -9.83 3.10 -19.56
N ASN A 55 -10.36 2.34 -18.61
CA ASN A 55 -11.12 1.12 -18.91
C ASN A 55 -12.39 0.99 -18.02
N PRO A 56 -13.48 1.71 -18.35
CA PRO A 56 -14.74 1.61 -17.62
C PRO A 56 -15.39 0.22 -17.72
N GLU A 57 -15.02 -0.60 -18.71
CA GLU A 57 -15.60 -1.94 -18.92
C GLU A 57 -15.00 -3.01 -17.99
N ALA A 58 -13.79 -2.82 -17.44
CA ALA A 58 -13.19 -3.80 -16.52
C ALA A 58 -13.85 -3.84 -15.12
N GLN A 59 -14.62 -2.81 -14.75
CA GLN A 59 -15.22 -2.69 -13.42
C GLN A 59 -16.70 -3.08 -13.36
N THR A 60 -17.33 -3.36 -14.51
CA THR A 60 -18.75 -3.74 -14.59
C THR A 60 -19.06 -5.13 -14.02
N ALA A 61 -18.05 -5.91 -13.64
CA ALA A 61 -18.25 -7.21 -12.97
C ALA A 61 -18.44 -7.11 -11.44
N ALA A 62 -18.17 -5.95 -10.81
CA ALA A 62 -18.23 -5.81 -9.35
C ALA A 62 -19.39 -4.92 -8.82
N GLY A 63 -20.17 -4.29 -9.72
CA GLY A 63 -21.15 -3.25 -9.36
C GLY A 63 -22.63 -3.55 -9.64
N ALA A 64 -23.00 -4.78 -9.97
CA ALA A 64 -24.40 -5.16 -10.19
C ALA A 64 -25.13 -5.45 -8.88
N ALA A 65 -25.45 -4.43 -8.06
CA ALA A 65 -26.34 -4.63 -6.91
C ALA A 65 -27.10 -3.42 -6.34
N ALA A 66 -26.83 -2.16 -6.71
CA ALA A 66 -27.24 -1.05 -5.82
C ALA A 66 -28.38 -0.11 -6.28
N ALA A 67 -28.99 -0.22 -7.47
CA ALA A 67 -30.03 0.74 -7.83
C ALA A 67 -31.10 0.22 -8.81
N THR A 68 -31.87 -0.79 -8.40
CA THR A 68 -33.23 -1.00 -8.90
C THR A 68 -34.13 -1.40 -7.74
N ALA A 69 -34.87 -0.43 -7.20
CA ALA A 69 -36.08 -0.62 -6.40
C ALA A 69 -36.81 0.74 -6.29
N PRO A 70 -38.15 0.75 -6.16
CA PRO A 70 -39.12 1.28 -7.13
C PRO A 70 -39.40 2.79 -7.07
#